data_AF-A0A9X2ZEQ4-F1
#
_entry.id   AF-A0A9X2ZEQ4-F1
#
_cell.length_a   1.000
_cell.length_b   1.000
_cell.length_c   1.000
_cell.angle_alpha   90.00
_cell.angle_beta   90.00
_cell.angle_gamma   90.00
#
_symmetry.space_group_name_H-M   'P 1'
#
loop_
_entity.id
_entity.type
_entity.pdbx_description
1 polymer ?
#
loop_
_entity_poly.entity_id
_entity_poly.type
_entity_poly.pdbx_seq_one_letter_code
_entity_poly.pdbx_strand_id
1 'polypeptide(L)'
;MADPPDTLKYFHKEPAVLEPVVSGRDPDARRRQERSDVPPDEAILHGDPFETERNESATVYRGYLAGTNHAQGRVGLTALRRPVEAFVGPILEALGGPWWGRSGPDEQVEALSPDTARRVLQEPGATRVLVTADAPVPDDVIAEAAVQEPDRARPALSALLEAAQVALFPASAHDGHDWRLWSAAPMRRRLAGAFRDRPVSGTRRFVIPAAKARSESKFYFDMWRPADADLPGYVEEV
;
A
#
# COMPACT_ATOMS: atom_id res chain seq x y z
N MET A 1 -21.26 -23.52 14.96
CA MET A 1 -20.74 -23.25 13.60
C MET A 1 -19.31 -22.80 13.74
N ALA A 2 -18.41 -23.16 12.83
CA ALA A 2 -17.05 -22.63 12.84
C ALA A 2 -17.09 -21.14 12.44
N ASP A 3 -16.27 -20.31 13.08
CA ASP A 3 -16.16 -18.91 12.71
C ASP A 3 -15.67 -18.77 11.26
N PRO A 4 -16.17 -17.78 10.51
CA PRO A 4 -15.62 -17.47 9.20
C PRO A 4 -14.12 -17.13 9.31
N PRO A 5 -13.30 -17.51 8.31
CA PRO A 5 -11.88 -17.21 8.30
C PRO A 5 -11.64 -15.71 8.17
N ASP A 6 -10.55 -15.24 8.77
CA ASP A 6 -10.08 -13.88 8.57
C ASP A 6 -9.54 -13.73 7.13
N THR A 7 -9.56 -12.52 6.58
CA THR A 7 -9.07 -12.23 5.23
C THR A 7 -7.95 -11.21 5.26
N LEU A 8 -6.86 -11.50 4.56
CA LEU A 8 -5.78 -10.56 4.25
C LEU A 8 -5.74 -10.32 2.74
N LYS A 9 -5.59 -9.06 2.32
CA LYS A 9 -5.55 -8.67 0.91
C LYS A 9 -4.33 -7.82 0.64
N TYR A 10 -3.55 -8.19 -0.38
CA TYR A 10 -2.48 -7.39 -0.93
C TYR A 10 -2.87 -6.88 -2.32
N PHE A 11 -3.14 -5.59 -2.40
CA PHE A 11 -3.41 -4.91 -3.67
C PHE A 11 -2.11 -4.36 -4.25
N HIS A 12 -1.80 -4.70 -5.50
CA HIS A 12 -0.54 -4.30 -6.13
C HIS A 12 -0.75 -3.45 -7.39
N LYS A 13 0.15 -2.48 -7.59
CA LYS A 13 0.31 -1.68 -8.81
C LYS A 13 1.80 -1.71 -9.19
N GLU A 14 2.14 -2.61 -10.12
CA GLU A 14 3.52 -2.94 -10.49
C GLU A 14 3.64 -3.10 -12.02
N PRO A 15 4.35 -2.21 -12.74
CA PRO A 15 4.98 -0.98 -12.25
C PRO A 15 3.94 0.12 -11.91
N ALA A 16 4.34 1.05 -11.06
CA ALA A 16 3.64 2.31 -10.79
C ALA A 16 4.53 3.49 -11.20
N VAL A 17 3.88 4.55 -11.67
CA VAL A 17 4.53 5.83 -11.98
C VAL A 17 4.22 6.80 -10.83
N LEU A 18 5.24 7.47 -10.30
CA LEU A 18 5.04 8.56 -9.34
C LEU A 18 4.48 9.78 -10.07
N GLU A 19 3.30 10.23 -9.67
CA GLU A 19 2.67 11.42 -10.27
C GLU A 19 3.54 12.66 -10.03
N PRO A 20 3.74 13.52 -11.04
CA PRO A 20 4.42 14.79 -10.84
C PRO A 20 3.64 15.66 -9.85
N VAL A 21 4.36 16.42 -9.02
CA VAL A 21 3.74 17.41 -8.13
C VAL A 21 3.11 18.50 -9.00
N VAL A 22 1.78 18.53 -9.06
CA VAL A 22 1.06 19.65 -9.68
C VAL A 22 1.06 20.80 -8.68
N SER A 23 2.00 21.73 -8.82
CA SER A 23 1.97 22.98 -8.07
C SER A 23 0.71 23.77 -8.44
N GLY A 24 -0.15 24.03 -7.46
CA GLY A 24 -1.20 25.05 -7.53
C GLY A 24 -2.40 24.76 -8.43
N ARG A 25 -3.30 23.86 -8.00
CA ARG A 25 -4.67 23.84 -8.54
C ARG A 25 -5.68 24.20 -7.46
N ASP A 26 -6.08 25.46 -7.50
CA ASP A 26 -7.38 25.93 -7.01
C ASP A 26 -8.47 24.97 -7.54
N PRO A 27 -9.22 24.26 -6.65
CA PRO A 27 -10.27 23.34 -7.06
C PRO A 27 -11.38 24.01 -7.88
N ASP A 28 -11.50 25.35 -7.83
CA ASP A 28 -12.56 26.11 -8.47
C ASP A 28 -12.21 26.60 -9.89
N ALA A 29 -10.93 26.45 -10.33
CA ALA A 29 -10.49 26.87 -11.66
C ALA A 29 -11.17 26.07 -12.81
N ARG A 30 -11.66 24.85 -12.54
CA ARG A 30 -12.39 24.03 -13.52
C ARG A 30 -13.83 24.48 -13.77
N ARG A 31 -14.41 25.30 -12.89
CA ARG A 31 -15.83 25.72 -13.02
C ARG A 31 -16.04 26.91 -13.95
N ARG A 32 -14.99 27.61 -14.36
CA ARG A 32 -15.11 28.90 -15.07
C ARG A 32 -14.58 28.93 -16.50
N GLN A 33 -13.90 27.91 -17.00
CA GLN A 33 -13.61 27.81 -18.43
C GLN A 33 -14.76 27.13 -19.17
N GLU A 34 -15.72 27.99 -19.48
CA GLU A 34 -16.54 28.05 -20.69
C GLU A 34 -16.75 26.76 -21.48
N ARG A 35 -18.04 26.38 -21.57
CA ARG A 35 -18.62 25.53 -22.62
C ARG A 35 -17.97 25.85 -23.97
N SER A 36 -17.13 24.93 -24.44
CA SER A 36 -16.75 24.86 -25.85
C SER A 36 -17.50 23.69 -26.47
N ASP A 37 -18.31 23.99 -27.46
CA ASP A 37 -19.15 23.06 -28.21
C ASP A 37 -18.28 22.11 -29.04
N VAL A 38 -18.06 20.88 -28.54
CA VAL A 38 -17.48 19.79 -29.32
C VAL A 38 -18.49 18.62 -29.38
N PRO A 39 -18.81 18.07 -30.56
CA PRO A 39 -19.77 16.98 -30.69
C PRO A 39 -19.30 15.69 -30.01
N PRO A 40 -20.20 14.78 -29.61
CA PRO A 40 -19.89 13.69 -28.68
C PRO A 40 -18.94 12.60 -29.21
N ASP A 41 -18.67 12.55 -30.51
CA ASP A 41 -18.06 11.37 -31.16
C ASP A 41 -16.61 11.55 -31.66
N GLU A 42 -15.94 12.68 -31.36
CA GLU A 42 -14.49 12.85 -31.61
C GLU A 42 -13.66 13.09 -30.33
N ALA A 43 -14.27 12.99 -29.15
CA ALA A 43 -13.58 13.16 -27.85
C ALA A 43 -12.77 11.94 -27.37
N ILE A 44 -12.61 10.90 -28.21
CA ILE A 44 -11.97 9.62 -27.85
C ILE A 44 -10.52 9.51 -28.40
N LEU A 45 -10.04 10.46 -29.22
CA LEU A 45 -8.78 10.25 -29.97
C LEU A 45 -7.67 11.29 -29.82
N HIS A 46 -7.76 12.29 -28.93
CA HIS A 46 -6.61 13.14 -28.64
C HIS A 46 -6.50 13.55 -27.16
N GLY A 47 -5.38 13.13 -26.56
CA GLY A 47 -4.81 13.71 -25.35
C GLY A 47 -5.05 12.90 -24.09
N ASP A 48 -4.36 11.76 -23.95
CA ASP A 48 -4.09 11.20 -22.63
C ASP A 48 -3.43 12.30 -21.77
N PRO A 49 -4.01 12.75 -20.64
CA PRO A 49 -3.35 13.71 -19.75
C PRO A 49 -2.07 13.13 -19.10
N PHE A 50 -1.74 11.86 -19.39
CA PHE A 50 -0.51 11.18 -19.00
C PHE A 50 0.56 11.09 -20.11
N GLU A 51 0.31 11.56 -21.34
CA GLU A 51 1.35 11.67 -22.37
C GLU A 51 1.93 13.09 -22.40
N THR A 52 2.78 13.37 -21.42
CA THR A 52 3.84 14.37 -21.58
C THR A 52 5.16 13.62 -21.60
N GLU A 53 5.82 13.70 -22.75
CA GLU A 53 7.26 13.54 -22.96
C GLU A 53 7.96 12.67 -21.93
N ARG A 54 8.22 11.40 -22.28
CA ARG A 54 9.32 10.52 -21.83
C ARG A 54 10.17 11.10 -20.68
N ASN A 55 9.54 11.40 -19.55
CA ASN A 55 10.18 11.97 -18.39
C ASN A 55 10.68 10.78 -17.62
N GLU A 56 11.94 10.80 -17.22
CA GLU A 56 12.66 9.78 -16.45
C GLU A 56 11.93 9.50 -15.13
N SER A 57 10.81 8.78 -15.23
CA SER A 57 9.89 8.52 -14.15
C SER A 57 10.46 7.34 -13.43
N ALA A 58 11.07 7.57 -12.27
CA ALA A 58 11.53 6.50 -11.39
C ALA A 58 10.41 5.46 -11.27
N THR A 59 10.65 4.27 -11.81
CA THR A 59 9.68 3.18 -11.76
C THR A 59 9.60 2.72 -10.32
N VAL A 60 8.44 2.89 -9.70
CA VAL A 60 8.21 2.45 -8.32
C VAL A 60 7.19 1.33 -8.30
N TYR A 61 7.17 0.57 -7.20
CA TYR A 61 6.24 -0.52 -6.99
C TYR A 61 5.37 -0.21 -5.80
N ARG A 62 4.05 -0.10 -6.01
CA ARG A 62 3.10 0.30 -4.97
C ARG A 62 2.24 -0.88 -4.54
N GLY A 63 2.05 -0.99 -3.23
CA GLY A 63 1.20 -1.96 -2.58
C GLY A 63 0.23 -1.35 -1.58
N TYR A 64 -0.84 -2.09 -1.28
CA TYR A 64 -1.74 -1.82 -0.15
C TYR A 64 -2.09 -3.13 0.53
N LEU A 65 -1.88 -3.22 1.84
CA LEU A 65 -2.18 -4.39 2.66
C LEU A 65 -3.38 -4.08 3.54
N ALA A 66 -4.45 -4.86 3.36
CA ALA A 66 -5.71 -4.71 4.07
C ALA A 66 -6.08 -6.00 4.80
N GLY A 67 -6.83 -5.89 5.90
CA GLY A 67 -7.36 -7.03 6.62
C GLY A 67 -8.84 -6.93 6.96
N THR A 68 -9.46 -8.07 7.20
CA THR A 68 -10.85 -8.18 7.65
C THR A 68 -10.99 -9.36 8.62
N ASN A 69 -11.39 -9.06 9.84
CA ASN A 69 -11.69 -10.03 10.89
C ASN A 69 -13.20 -10.30 10.84
N HIS A 70 -13.56 -11.39 10.17
CA HIS A 70 -14.95 -11.75 9.88
C HIS A 70 -15.75 -12.12 11.13
N ALA A 71 -15.11 -12.77 12.10
CA ALA A 71 -15.78 -13.19 13.34
C ALA A 71 -16.27 -12.00 14.19
N GLN A 72 -15.53 -10.88 14.16
CA GLN A 72 -15.87 -9.67 14.92
C GLN A 72 -16.40 -8.52 14.05
N GLY A 73 -16.48 -8.71 12.73
CA GLY A 73 -16.90 -7.67 11.80
C GLY A 73 -15.97 -6.45 11.76
N ARG A 74 -14.67 -6.64 12.04
CA ARG A 74 -13.68 -5.54 12.10
C ARG A 74 -12.89 -5.43 10.80
N VAL A 75 -12.65 -4.21 10.33
CA VAL A 75 -11.98 -3.93 9.06
C VAL A 75 -10.69 -3.14 9.28
N GLY A 76 -9.56 -3.80 9.03
CA GLY A 76 -8.21 -3.28 9.11
C GLY A 76 -7.19 -4.42 9.30
N LEU A 77 -6.00 -4.28 8.74
CA LEU A 77 -4.95 -5.30 8.82
C LEU A 77 -4.53 -5.57 10.26
N THR A 78 -4.42 -4.54 11.09
CA THR A 78 -4.05 -4.72 12.50
C THR A 78 -5.22 -5.24 13.35
N ALA A 79 -6.43 -5.35 12.80
CA ALA A 79 -7.61 -5.89 13.49
C ALA A 79 -7.79 -7.42 13.34
N LEU A 80 -6.92 -8.08 12.57
CA LEU A 80 -6.91 -9.53 12.41
C LEU A 80 -6.75 -10.23 13.76
N ARG A 81 -7.37 -11.41 13.96
CA ARG A 81 -7.30 -12.13 15.25
C ARG A 81 -5.91 -12.70 15.54
N ARG A 82 -5.13 -12.96 14.49
CA ARG A 82 -3.77 -13.51 14.55
C ARG A 82 -2.77 -12.65 13.77
N PRO A 83 -2.50 -11.40 14.20
CA PRO A 83 -1.68 -10.45 13.45
C PRO A 83 -0.27 -10.97 13.14
N VAL A 84 0.40 -11.54 14.15
CA VAL A 84 1.81 -11.91 14.10
C VAL A 84 2.05 -13.01 13.06
N GLU A 85 1.19 -14.02 13.08
CA GLU A 85 1.28 -15.17 12.18
C GLU A 85 0.70 -14.83 10.81
N ALA A 86 -0.42 -14.10 10.75
CA ALA A 86 -1.14 -13.84 9.51
C ALA A 86 -0.34 -12.93 8.57
N PHE A 87 0.32 -11.89 9.09
CA PHE A 87 0.95 -10.89 8.23
C PHE A 87 2.34 -10.43 8.67
N VAL A 88 2.65 -10.30 9.97
CA VAL A 88 3.94 -9.73 10.40
C VAL A 88 5.10 -10.59 9.93
N GLY A 89 5.07 -11.90 10.19
CA GLY A 89 6.12 -12.83 9.75
C GLY A 89 6.35 -12.83 8.23
N PRO A 90 5.31 -13.07 7.42
CA PRO A 90 5.41 -13.02 5.96
C PRO A 90 5.87 -11.66 5.41
N ILE A 91 5.41 -10.55 5.98
CA ILE A 91 5.85 -9.21 5.56
C ILE A 91 7.34 -9.03 5.82
N LEU A 92 7.83 -9.35 7.02
CA LEU A 92 9.26 -9.20 7.33
C LEU A 92 10.14 -10.02 6.37
N GLU A 93 9.72 -11.24 6.06
CA GLU A 93 10.41 -12.10 5.10
C GLU A 93 10.37 -11.52 3.68
N ALA A 94 9.20 -11.06 3.23
CA ALA A 94 9.04 -10.52 1.90
C ALA A 94 9.81 -9.22 1.69
N LEU A 95 9.80 -8.32 2.67
CA LEU A 95 10.47 -7.01 2.61
C LEU A 95 11.99 -7.16 2.65
N GLY A 96 12.50 -8.05 3.50
CA GLY A 96 13.93 -8.21 3.71
C GLY A 96 14.57 -6.96 4.36
N GLY A 97 15.90 -6.89 4.28
CA GLY A 97 16.70 -5.80 4.82
C GLY A 97 17.16 -6.05 6.28
N PRO A 98 18.48 -5.97 6.56
CA PRO A 98 19.03 -6.07 7.90
C PRO A 98 18.75 -4.83 8.77
N TRP A 99 18.42 -3.68 8.18
CA TRP A 99 18.24 -2.42 8.88
C TRP A 99 16.80 -1.92 8.79
N TRP A 100 16.31 -1.39 9.91
CA TRP A 100 14.98 -0.79 10.03
C TRP A 100 15.07 0.60 10.66
N GLY A 101 14.22 1.51 10.20
CA GLY A 101 14.07 2.83 10.79
C GLY A 101 12.62 3.29 10.76
N ARG A 102 12.24 4.22 11.63
CA ARG A 102 10.93 4.89 11.55
C ARG A 102 11.05 6.38 11.83
N SER A 103 10.10 7.15 11.30
CA SER A 103 9.80 8.49 11.79
C SER A 103 8.52 8.47 12.63
N GLY A 104 8.59 9.10 13.80
CA GLY A 104 7.44 9.37 14.67
C GLY A 104 6.70 10.68 14.35
N PRO A 105 5.80 11.14 15.24
CA PRO A 105 4.98 12.33 15.04
C PRO A 105 5.77 13.64 15.15
N ASP A 106 6.90 13.64 15.87
CA ASP A 106 7.76 14.82 16.08
C ASP A 106 8.93 14.87 15.09
N GLU A 107 8.81 14.17 13.95
CA GLU A 107 9.87 14.02 12.93
C GLU A 107 11.17 13.41 13.46
N GLN A 108 11.13 12.86 14.68
CA GLN A 108 12.22 12.08 15.24
C GLN A 108 12.34 10.77 14.49
N VAL A 109 13.54 10.55 13.95
CA VAL A 109 13.93 9.31 13.30
C VAL A 109 14.70 8.45 14.29
N GLU A 110 14.39 7.17 14.32
CA GLU A 110 15.12 6.21 15.12
C GLU A 110 15.36 4.91 14.34
N ALA A 111 16.56 4.35 14.51
CA ALA A 111 16.88 3.01 14.07
C ALA A 111 16.19 2.00 14.98
N LEU A 112 15.61 0.96 14.39
CA LEU A 112 14.83 -0.05 15.09
C LEU A 112 15.58 -1.38 15.12
N SER A 113 15.45 -2.10 16.24
CA SER A 113 15.75 -3.53 16.25
C SER A 113 14.69 -4.29 15.43
N PRO A 114 15.01 -5.49 14.92
CA PRO A 114 14.02 -6.31 14.22
C PRO A 114 12.75 -6.55 15.05
N ASP A 115 12.88 -6.80 16.36
CA ASP A 115 11.75 -7.00 17.26
C ASP A 115 10.88 -5.76 17.43
N THR A 116 11.49 -4.57 17.47
CA THR A 116 10.73 -3.32 17.50
C THR A 116 10.00 -3.10 16.17
N ALA A 117 10.63 -3.38 15.03
CA ALA A 117 9.98 -3.31 13.72
C ALA A 117 8.77 -4.26 13.63
N ARG A 118 8.87 -5.48 14.20
CA ARG A 118 7.72 -6.41 14.29
C ARG A 118 6.55 -5.78 15.04
N ARG A 119 6.82 -5.14 16.18
CA ARG A 119 5.78 -4.48 16.98
C ARG A 119 5.15 -3.31 16.25
N VAL A 120 5.95 -2.50 15.53
CA VAL A 120 5.42 -1.40 14.72
C VAL A 120 4.51 -1.91 13.61
N LEU A 121 4.87 -3.00 12.92
CA LEU A 121 4.00 -3.61 11.91
C LEU A 121 2.63 -4.04 12.48
N GLN A 122 2.64 -4.58 13.69
CA GLN A 122 1.43 -5.02 14.40
C GLN A 122 0.60 -3.84 14.94
N GLU A 123 1.29 -2.84 15.50
CA GLU A 123 0.73 -1.69 16.19
C GLU A 123 1.49 -0.43 15.75
N PRO A 124 1.07 0.23 14.66
CA PRO A 124 1.81 1.36 14.10
C PRO A 124 1.96 2.52 15.07
N GLY A 125 1.02 2.70 16.00
CA GLY A 125 1.03 3.80 16.97
C GLY A 125 1.12 5.15 16.26
N ALA A 126 2.08 5.98 16.67
CA ALA A 126 2.34 7.29 16.07
C ALA A 126 3.36 7.26 14.92
N THR A 127 3.65 6.08 14.36
CA THR A 127 4.57 5.94 13.22
C THR A 127 4.01 6.66 12.00
N ARG A 128 4.82 7.51 11.35
CA ARG A 128 4.47 8.17 10.08
C ARG A 128 4.99 7.38 8.87
N VAL A 129 6.21 6.85 8.99
CA VAL A 129 6.81 5.95 8.00
C VAL A 129 7.70 4.94 8.71
N LEU A 130 7.66 3.69 8.24
CA LEU A 130 8.55 2.60 8.61
C LEU A 130 9.35 2.19 7.37
N VAL A 131 10.66 2.08 7.49
CA VAL A 131 11.56 1.81 6.36
C VAL A 131 12.44 0.61 6.64
N THR A 132 12.79 -0.12 5.58
CA THR A 132 13.82 -1.17 5.62
C THR A 132 14.83 -0.99 4.50
N ALA A 133 16.09 -1.31 4.78
CA ALA A 133 17.21 -1.13 3.87
C ALA A 133 18.38 -2.09 4.19
N ASP A 134 19.37 -2.15 3.28
CA ASP A 134 20.62 -2.89 3.46
C ASP A 134 21.59 -2.22 4.43
N ALA A 135 21.46 -0.91 4.61
CA ALA A 135 22.29 -0.09 5.47
C ALA A 135 21.45 1.05 6.10
N PRO A 136 21.96 1.73 7.14
CA PRO A 136 21.29 2.89 7.69
C PRO A 136 20.98 3.96 6.64
N VAL A 137 19.74 4.44 6.64
CA VAL A 137 19.25 5.53 5.77
C VAL A 137 19.38 6.85 6.54
N PRO A 138 19.79 7.95 5.91
CA PRO A 138 19.89 9.26 6.56
C PRO A 138 18.55 9.72 7.18
N ASP A 139 18.63 10.30 8.38
CA ASP A 139 17.45 10.71 9.16
C ASP A 139 16.65 11.80 8.44
N ASP A 140 17.32 12.75 7.79
CA ASP A 140 16.68 13.81 7.01
C ASP A 140 15.87 13.26 5.83
N VAL A 141 16.37 12.24 5.14
CA VAL A 141 15.66 11.55 4.05
C VAL A 141 14.40 10.86 4.55
N ILE A 142 14.45 10.22 5.72
CA ILE A 142 13.27 9.56 6.33
C ILE A 142 12.27 10.61 6.80
N ALA A 143 12.71 11.66 7.48
CA ALA A 143 11.86 12.70 8.02
C ALA A 143 11.12 13.46 6.91
N GLU A 144 11.80 13.80 5.80
CA GLU A 144 11.18 14.49 4.66
C GLU A 144 10.11 13.62 3.99
N ALA A 145 10.33 12.31 3.91
CA ALA A 145 9.37 11.37 3.35
C ALA A 145 8.20 11.04 4.28
N ALA A 146 8.30 11.33 5.59
CA ALA A 146 7.32 11.01 6.63
C ALA A 146 6.05 11.90 6.58
N VAL A 147 5.45 12.02 5.39
CA VAL A 147 4.25 12.80 5.12
C VAL A 147 2.97 11.97 5.22
N GLN A 148 1.82 12.63 5.39
CA GLN A 148 0.52 11.96 5.39
C GLN A 148 0.11 11.43 4.01
N GLU A 149 0.48 12.16 2.96
CA GLU A 149 0.11 11.93 1.56
C GLU A 149 1.36 11.59 0.71
N PRO A 150 1.95 10.39 0.87
CA PRO A 150 3.16 9.97 0.15
C PRO A 150 2.98 9.96 -1.37
N ASP A 151 1.76 9.71 -1.87
CA ASP A 151 1.42 9.81 -3.29
C ASP A 151 1.69 11.21 -3.88
N ARG A 152 1.73 12.26 -3.05
CA ARG A 152 1.96 13.66 -3.45
C ARG A 152 3.37 14.16 -3.15
N ALA A 153 4.18 13.39 -2.43
CA ALA A 153 5.54 13.76 -2.03
C ALA A 153 6.60 13.07 -2.89
N ARG A 154 6.44 13.16 -4.23
CA ARG A 154 7.32 12.47 -5.19
C ARG A 154 8.82 12.69 -4.93
N PRO A 155 9.34 13.92 -4.73
CA PRO A 155 10.78 14.12 -4.52
C PRO A 155 11.31 13.39 -3.28
N ALA A 156 10.63 13.56 -2.14
CA ALA A 156 11.02 12.92 -0.88
C ALA A 156 10.90 11.40 -0.96
N LEU A 157 9.84 10.88 -1.57
CA LEU A 157 9.64 9.44 -1.75
C LEU A 157 10.65 8.83 -2.72
N SER A 158 11.00 9.53 -3.81
CA SER A 158 12.08 9.12 -4.72
C SER A 158 13.41 9.03 -3.99
N ALA A 159 13.81 10.08 -3.26
CA ALA A 159 15.05 10.09 -2.49
C ALA A 159 15.08 8.97 -1.44
N LEU A 160 13.95 8.73 -0.77
CA LEU A 160 13.84 7.63 0.18
C LEU A 160 14.01 6.26 -0.50
N LEU A 161 13.40 6.02 -1.66
CA LEU A 161 13.50 4.74 -2.36
C LEU A 161 14.84 4.53 -3.07
N GLU A 162 15.66 5.57 -3.26
CA GLU A 162 17.05 5.45 -3.68
C GLU A 162 17.94 4.93 -2.54
N ALA A 163 17.64 5.32 -1.30
CA ALA A 163 18.39 4.92 -0.10
C ALA A 163 17.83 3.65 0.59
N ALA A 164 16.53 3.40 0.47
CA ALA A 164 15.80 2.33 1.14
C ALA A 164 15.17 1.33 0.16
N GLN A 165 15.01 0.08 0.59
CA GLN A 165 14.38 -0.95 -0.24
C GLN A 165 12.85 -0.81 -0.27
N VAL A 166 12.26 -0.53 0.88
CA VAL A 166 10.81 -0.43 1.06
C VAL A 166 10.47 0.62 2.11
N ALA A 167 9.44 1.42 1.81
CA ALA A 167 8.79 2.35 2.72
C ALA A 167 7.34 1.93 2.96
N LEU A 168 6.94 1.91 4.23
CA LEU A 168 5.61 1.55 4.71
C LEU A 168 4.98 2.75 5.42
N PHE A 169 3.77 3.10 5.01
CA PHE A 169 3.00 4.19 5.60
C PHE A 169 1.70 3.64 6.16
N PRO A 170 1.39 3.84 7.45
CA PRO A 170 0.10 3.43 7.96
C PRO A 170 -1.01 4.21 7.25
N ALA A 171 -2.13 3.53 7.06
CA ALA A 171 -3.39 4.10 6.60
C ALA A 171 -4.46 3.77 7.62
N SER A 172 -5.26 4.75 8.02
CA SER A 172 -6.40 4.52 8.91
C SER A 172 -7.40 3.58 8.23
N ALA A 173 -7.78 2.52 8.93
CA ALA A 173 -8.89 1.66 8.55
C ALA A 173 -10.09 1.95 9.48
N HIS A 174 -11.23 1.27 9.27
CA HIS A 174 -12.35 1.39 10.20
C HIS A 174 -11.97 0.92 11.61
N ASP A 175 -11.16 -0.13 11.69
CA ASP A 175 -10.61 -0.71 12.91
C ASP A 175 -9.08 -0.80 12.81
N GLY A 176 -8.36 0.07 13.51
CA GLY A 176 -6.91 0.08 13.50
C GLY A 176 -6.33 0.59 12.18
N HIS A 177 -5.38 -0.13 11.61
CA HIS A 177 -4.60 0.34 10.46
C HIS A 177 -4.43 -0.72 9.37
N ASP A 178 -4.26 -0.21 8.16
CA ASP A 178 -3.73 -0.89 6.98
C ASP A 178 -2.33 -0.33 6.67
N TRP A 179 -1.63 -0.96 5.72
CA TRP A 179 -0.31 -0.49 5.27
C TRP A 179 -0.30 -0.15 3.79
N ARG A 180 0.11 1.09 3.48
CA ARG A 180 0.51 1.50 2.14
C ARG A 180 2.00 1.23 1.97
N LEU A 181 2.39 0.61 0.86
CA LEU A 181 3.76 0.16 0.59
C LEU A 181 4.30 0.82 -0.68
N TRP A 182 5.55 1.26 -0.63
CA TRP A 182 6.34 1.65 -1.80
C TRP A 182 7.68 0.93 -1.79
N SER A 183 8.11 0.43 -2.94
CA SER A 183 9.40 -0.24 -3.08
C SER A 183 10.11 0.16 -4.37
N ALA A 184 11.44 0.09 -4.33
CA ALA A 184 12.32 0.19 -5.49
C ALA A 184 12.31 -1.08 -6.37
N ALA A 185 11.75 -2.20 -5.89
CA ALA A 185 11.70 -3.48 -6.60
C ALA A 185 10.29 -4.12 -6.58
N PRO A 186 9.96 -5.02 -7.55
CA PRO A 186 8.68 -5.72 -7.55
C PRO A 186 8.44 -6.51 -6.25
N MET A 187 7.27 -6.32 -5.64
CA MET A 187 6.91 -6.91 -4.35
C MET A 187 5.87 -8.03 -4.48
N ARG A 188 5.08 -8.07 -5.56
CA ARG A 188 4.04 -9.09 -5.76
C ARG A 188 4.54 -10.51 -5.55
N ARG A 189 5.62 -10.90 -6.24
CA ARG A 189 6.13 -12.28 -6.14
C ARG A 189 6.71 -12.58 -4.75
N ARG A 190 7.34 -11.60 -4.12
CA ARG A 190 7.97 -11.72 -2.80
C ARG A 190 6.92 -11.91 -1.71
N LEU A 191 5.90 -11.05 -1.67
CA LEU A 191 4.79 -11.15 -0.73
C LEU A 191 3.93 -12.40 -0.97
N ALA A 192 3.60 -12.71 -2.22
CA ALA A 192 2.85 -13.92 -2.56
C ALA A 192 3.61 -15.19 -2.14
N GLY A 193 4.93 -15.24 -2.38
CA GLY A 193 5.79 -16.34 -1.91
C GLY A 193 5.75 -16.49 -0.39
N ALA A 194 6.06 -15.41 0.34
CA ALA A 194 6.07 -15.44 1.81
C ALA A 194 4.72 -15.81 2.43
N PHE A 195 3.61 -15.45 1.78
CA PHE A 195 2.28 -15.88 2.21
C PHE A 195 2.05 -17.39 2.00
N ARG A 196 2.44 -17.95 0.85
CA ARG A 196 2.33 -19.40 0.57
C ARG A 196 3.21 -20.23 1.50
N ASP A 197 4.41 -19.75 1.79
CA ASP A 197 5.40 -20.47 2.60
C ASP A 197 5.03 -20.50 4.09
N ARG A 198 4.06 -19.68 4.51
CA ARG A 198 3.60 -19.56 5.91
C ARG A 198 2.07 -19.60 6.02
N PRO A 199 1.42 -20.73 5.70
CA PRO A 199 -0.03 -20.84 5.80
C PRO A 199 -0.48 -20.68 7.26
N VAL A 200 -1.58 -19.97 7.48
CA VAL A 200 -2.19 -19.78 8.81
C VAL A 200 -3.61 -20.29 8.77
N SER A 201 -3.88 -21.34 9.54
CA SER A 201 -5.22 -21.94 9.63
C SER A 201 -6.25 -20.87 10.00
N GLY A 202 -7.36 -20.76 9.26
CA GLY A 202 -8.42 -19.77 9.53
C GLY A 202 -8.07 -18.34 9.13
N THR A 203 -7.07 -18.14 8.27
CA THR A 203 -6.83 -16.90 7.53
C THR A 203 -6.68 -17.22 6.05
N ARG A 204 -7.43 -16.51 5.20
CA ARG A 204 -7.30 -16.55 3.75
C ARG A 204 -6.51 -15.33 3.29
N ARG A 205 -5.64 -15.49 2.29
CA ARG A 205 -4.80 -14.40 1.79
C ARG A 205 -4.97 -14.25 0.29
N PHE A 206 -5.08 -13.02 -0.16
CA PHE A 206 -5.36 -12.72 -1.56
C PHE A 206 -4.38 -11.69 -2.12
N VAL A 207 -3.94 -11.90 -3.35
CA VAL A 207 -3.13 -10.97 -4.14
C VAL A 207 -3.98 -10.47 -5.31
N ILE A 208 -4.12 -9.14 -5.41
CA ILE A 208 -5.14 -8.51 -6.25
C ILE A 208 -4.51 -7.35 -7.04
N PRO A 209 -4.66 -7.29 -8.37
CA PRO A 209 -4.29 -6.11 -9.12
C PRO A 209 -5.14 -4.90 -8.71
N ALA A 210 -4.53 -3.85 -8.17
CA ALA A 210 -5.24 -2.67 -7.64
C ALA A 210 -6.15 -2.02 -8.70
N ALA A 211 -5.74 -2.04 -9.97
CA ALA A 211 -6.53 -1.51 -11.08
C ALA A 211 -7.88 -2.22 -11.28
N LYS A 212 -8.04 -3.45 -10.77
CA LYS A 212 -9.28 -4.22 -10.85
C LYS A 212 -10.17 -4.04 -9.61
N ALA A 213 -9.65 -3.52 -8.49
CA ALA A 213 -10.35 -3.35 -7.22
C ALA A 213 -10.73 -1.87 -6.91
N ARG A 214 -11.25 -1.15 -7.91
CA ARG A 214 -11.53 0.31 -7.81
C ARG A 214 -12.85 0.69 -7.12
N SER A 215 -13.71 -0.28 -6.83
CA SER A 215 -14.98 -0.04 -6.13
C SER A 215 -14.98 -0.72 -4.78
N GLU A 216 -15.73 -0.16 -3.83
CA GLU A 216 -15.87 -0.70 -2.48
C GLU A 216 -16.29 -2.18 -2.47
N SER A 217 -17.26 -2.56 -3.31
CA SER A 217 -17.70 -3.95 -3.48
C SER A 217 -16.62 -4.91 -4.00
N LYS A 218 -15.63 -4.41 -4.73
CA LYS A 218 -14.48 -5.21 -5.23
C LYS A 218 -13.34 -5.23 -4.22
N PHE A 219 -13.21 -4.19 -3.41
CA PHE A 219 -12.22 -4.11 -2.34
C PHE A 219 -12.62 -4.99 -1.14
N TYR A 220 -13.91 -5.01 -0.80
CA TYR A 220 -14.50 -5.83 0.26
C TYR A 220 -15.21 -7.06 -0.27
N PHE A 221 -14.80 -7.62 -1.41
CA PHE A 221 -15.51 -8.78 -2.01
C PHE A 221 -15.74 -9.93 -1.02
N ASP A 222 -14.86 -10.08 -0.03
CA ASP A 222 -14.92 -11.06 1.05
C ASP A 222 -16.06 -10.83 2.06
N MET A 223 -16.59 -9.61 2.17
CA MET A 223 -17.74 -9.26 3.01
C MET A 223 -19.08 -9.42 2.27
N TRP A 224 -19.06 -9.30 0.94
CA TRP A 224 -20.28 -9.26 0.12
C TRP A 224 -20.58 -10.59 -0.57
N ARG A 225 -19.61 -11.51 -0.60
CA ARG A 225 -19.76 -12.84 -1.21
C ARG A 225 -19.70 -13.92 -0.15
N PRO A 226 -20.49 -15.00 -0.29
CA PRO A 226 -20.29 -16.22 0.48
C PRO A 226 -18.83 -16.70 0.37
N ALA A 227 -18.30 -17.28 1.45
CA ALA A 227 -16.90 -17.72 1.50
C ALA A 227 -16.55 -18.79 0.44
N ASP A 228 -17.55 -19.55 0.01
CA ASP A 228 -17.53 -20.61 -1.01
C ASP A 228 -17.84 -20.12 -2.43
N ALA A 229 -18.12 -18.83 -2.63
CA ALA A 229 -18.37 -18.28 -3.95
C ALA A 229 -17.09 -18.24 -4.80
N ASP A 230 -17.26 -18.44 -6.11
CA ASP A 230 -16.16 -18.32 -7.07
C ASP A 230 -15.50 -16.95 -6.96
N LEU A 231 -14.17 -16.98 -6.80
CA LEU A 231 -13.35 -15.77 -6.80
C LEU A 231 -13.31 -15.19 -8.22
N PRO A 232 -13.30 -13.85 -8.37
CA PRO A 232 -13.04 -13.26 -9.67
C PRO A 232 -11.69 -13.75 -10.20
N GLY A 233 -11.59 -14.08 -11.50
CA GLY A 233 -10.34 -14.63 -12.08
C GLY A 233 -9.09 -13.74 -12.02
N TYR A 234 -9.23 -12.49 -11.56
CA TYR A 234 -8.10 -11.59 -11.29
C TYR A 234 -7.61 -11.63 -9.83
N VAL A 235 -8.29 -12.37 -8.95
CA VAL A 235 -7.92 -12.57 -7.54
C VAL A 235 -7.14 -13.87 -7.43
N GLU A 236 -5.93 -13.80 -6.88
CA GLU A 236 -5.09 -14.96 -6.59
C GLU A 236 -5.16 -15.25 -5.09
N GLU A 237 -5.64 -16.42 -4.68
CA GLU A 237 -5.53 -16.89 -3.29
C GLU A 237 -4.18 -17.59 -3.08
N VAL A 238 -3.49 -17.26 -1.99
CA VAL A 238 -2.11 -17.69 -1.67
C VAL A 238 -1.96 -18.22 -0.25
#